data_AF-A0A956RQB8-F1
#
_entry.id   AF-A0A956RQB8-F1
#
_cell.length_a   1.000
_cell.length_b   1.000
_cell.length_c   1.000
_cell.angle_alpha   90.00
_cell.angle_beta   90.00
_cell.angle_gamma   90.00
#
_symmetry.space_group_name_H-M   'P 1'
#
loop_
_entity.id
_entity.type
_entity.pdbx_description
1 polymer ?
#
loop_
_entity_poly.entity_id
_entity_poly.type
_entity_poly.pdbx_seq_one_letter_code
_entity_poly.pdbx_strand_id
1 'polypeptide(L)' 'WGGRRATPDGAPAWNPAFDVTPARLVTAWISERGVEKPPFPA' A
#
# COMPACT_ATOMS: atom_id res chain seq x y z
N TRP A 1 -11.94 -10.02 18.88
CA TRP A 1 -12.66 -11.17 18.30
C TRP A 1 -12.28 -12.54 18.88
N GLY A 2 -11.30 -12.66 19.80
CA GLY A 2 -11.08 -13.90 20.59
C GLY A 2 -10.84 -15.18 19.77
N GLY A 3 -10.22 -15.06 18.59
CA GLY A 3 -10.02 -16.19 17.68
C GLY A 3 -11.28 -16.69 16.97
N ARG A 4 -12.43 -16.03 17.13
CA ARG A 4 -13.67 -16.37 16.42
C ARG A 4 -13.53 -16.01 14.93
N ARG A 5 -13.93 -16.93 14.07
CA ARG A 5 -13.94 -16.75 12.61
C ARG A 5 -14.81 -15.54 12.24
N ALA A 6 -14.25 -14.62 11.46
CA ALA A 6 -14.93 -13.40 11.00
C ALA A 6 -15.62 -13.54 9.64
N THR A 7 -15.42 -14.67 8.95
CA THR A 7 -15.91 -14.96 7.61
C THR A 7 -16.66 -16.30 7.58
N PRO A 8 -17.56 -16.55 6.62
CA PRO A 8 -18.17 -17.88 6.44
C PRO A 8 -17.15 -18.98 6.13
N ASP A 9 -17.51 -20.23 6.44
CA ASP A 9 -16.72 -21.39 6.00
C ASP A 9 -16.70 -21.46 4.46
N GLY A 10 -15.52 -21.65 3.89
CA GLY A 10 -15.32 -21.77 2.44
C GLY A 10 -15.36 -20.44 1.65
N ALA A 11 -15.47 -19.29 2.32
CA ALA A 11 -15.42 -17.99 1.65
C ALA A 11 -14.05 -17.78 0.95
N PRO A 12 -14.02 -17.49 -0.37
CA PRO A 12 -12.77 -17.20 -1.06
C PRO A 12 -12.22 -15.86 -0.59
N ALA A 13 -10.89 -15.73 -0.57
CA ALA A 13 -10.21 -14.49 -0.21
C ALA A 13 -9.14 -14.16 -1.26
N TRP A 14 -9.00 -12.87 -1.55
CA TRP A 14 -7.82 -12.32 -2.20
C TRP A 14 -7.21 -11.33 -1.22
N ASN A 15 -6.06 -11.68 -0.66
CA ASN A 15 -5.38 -10.91 0.39
C ASN A 15 -3.95 -10.55 -0.02
N PRO A 16 -3.75 -9.78 -1.10
CA PRO A 16 -2.45 -9.23 -1.40
C PRO A 16 -2.05 -8.26 -0.28
N ALA A 17 -0.80 -8.36 0.18
CA ALA A 17 -0.34 -7.52 1.29
C ALA A 17 -0.14 -6.05 0.89
N PHE A 18 0.17 -5.80 -0.39
CA PHE A 18 0.51 -4.47 -0.91
C PHE A 18 0.04 -4.31 -2.35
N ASP A 19 -0.03 -3.07 -2.80
CA ASP A 19 -0.15 -2.67 -4.21
C ASP A 19 0.95 -1.67 -4.57
N VAL A 20 0.92 -1.20 -5.82
CA VAL A 20 1.84 -0.19 -6.33
C VAL A 20 1.09 1.11 -6.55
N THR A 21 1.57 2.19 -5.92
CA THR A 21 1.13 3.54 -6.23
C THR A 21 2.03 4.13 -7.32
N PRO A 22 1.52 4.45 -8.53
CA PRO A 22 2.32 5.10 -9.56
C PRO A 22 2.86 6.46 -9.10
N ALA A 23 4.11 6.78 -9.46
CA ALA A 23 4.80 7.99 -9.01
C ALA A 23 4.05 9.29 -9.32
N ARG A 24 3.29 9.34 -10.43
CA ARG A 24 2.45 10.49 -10.80
C ARG A 24 1.32 10.82 -9.79
N LEU A 25 1.01 9.91 -8.87
CA LEU A 25 0.00 10.10 -7.82
C LEU A 25 0.60 10.56 -6.48
N VAL A 26 1.94 10.68 -6.40
CA VAL A 26 2.64 11.06 -5.16
C VAL A 26 3.08 12.52 -5.23
N THR A 27 2.71 13.33 -4.23
CA THR A 27 3.08 14.76 -4.17
C THR A 27 4.58 14.98 -3.88
N ALA A 28 5.16 14.16 -3.00
CA ALA A 28 6.57 14.24 -2.62
C ALA A 28 7.06 12.93 -1.98
N TRP A 29 8.36 12.65 -2.08
CA TRP A 29 9.06 11.65 -1.28
C TRP A 29 9.85 12.34 -0.18
N ILE A 30 9.71 11.86 1.05
CA ILE A 30 10.44 12.38 2.22
C ILE A 30 11.47 11.34 2.65
N SER A 31 12.74 11.72 2.68
CA SER A 31 13.86 10.87 3.10
C SER A 31 14.87 11.66 3.92
N GLU A 32 15.94 11.01 4.38
CA GLU A 32 17.09 11.64 5.05
C GLU A 32 17.81 12.67 4.17
N ARG A 33 17.59 12.63 2.84
CA ARG A 33 18.14 13.58 1.87
C ARG A 33 17.26 14.81 1.65
N GLY A 34 16.12 14.89 2.33
CA GLY A 34 15.16 15.99 2.23
C GLY A 34 13.84 15.61 1.54
N VAL A 35 13.15 16.61 1.01
CA VAL A 35 11.84 16.46 0.34
C VAL A 35 12.02 16.56 -1.16
N GLU A 36 11.79 15.46 -1.87
CA GLU A 36 11.83 15.37 -3.32
C GLU A 36 10.43 15.52 -3.91
N LYS A 37 10.28 16.35 -4.95
CA LYS A 37 9.00 16.62 -5.63
C LYS A 37 9.10 16.18 -7.11
N PRO A 38 7.97 15.90 -7.79
CA PRO A 38 7.98 15.57 -9.21
C PRO A 38 8.72 16.59 -10.09
N PRO A 39 9.35 16.17 -11.21
CA PRO A 39 9.43 14.79 -11.68
C PRO A 39 10.40 13.94 -10.85
N PHE A 40 9.95 12.75 -10.47
CA PHE A 40 10.80 11.78 -9.79
C PHE A 40 11.75 11.12 -10.82
N PRO A 41 12.98 10.74 -10.41
CA PRO A 41 13.88 9.92 -11.21
C PRO A 41 13.19 8.64 -11.66
N ALA A 42 13.55 8.18 -12.86
CA ALA A 42 13.13 6.88 -13.38
C ALA A 42 13.83 5.72 -12.62
#